data_AF-A0A2G9N1M6-F1
#
_entry.id   AF-A0A2G9N1M6-F1
#
_cell.length_a   1.000
_cell.length_b   1.000
_cell.length_c   1.000
_cell.angle_alpha   90.00
_cell.angle_beta   90.00
_cell.angle_gamma   90.00
#
_symmetry.space_group_name_H-M   'P 1'
#
loop_
_entity.id
_entity.type
_entity.pdbx_description
1 polymer ?
#
loop_
_entity_poly.entity_id
_entity_poly.type
_entity_poly.pdbx_seq_one_letter_code
_entity_poly.pdbx_strand_id
1 'polypeptide(L)'
;MTYETDKIDRLRVEVRNSQWPEEKKRAFLDYQDYLVAASLSNNTQKLYSLHIHRLGDFLPKKLFKDYTEQDMMAYKNMLARKYSPYNVHNQILDVMTFLKRHLKLEKKPDCLKWYDTNKHRKKVVKKLNPKEVLQSEEIKALITAAGSRRNKAIIFCLW
;
A
#
# COMPACT_ATOMS: atom_id res chain seq x y z
N MET A 1 14.34 13.33 -15.94
CA MET A 1 13.22 12.41 -15.61
C MET A 1 13.74 11.38 -14.60
N THR A 2 14.09 11.80 -13.39
CA THR A 2 15.02 11.05 -12.50
C THR A 2 14.65 11.11 -11.00
N TYR A 3 13.48 11.64 -10.63
CA TYR A 3 13.13 11.85 -9.21
C TYR A 3 12.42 10.68 -8.52
N GLU A 4 11.89 9.69 -9.25
CA GLU A 4 11.09 8.61 -8.65
C GLU A 4 11.91 7.38 -8.21
N THR A 5 13.03 7.11 -8.87
CA THR A 5 13.98 6.03 -8.51
C THR A 5 14.51 6.20 -7.08
N ASP A 6 14.67 7.45 -6.66
CA ASP A 6 15.31 7.87 -5.42
C ASP A 6 14.65 7.30 -4.15
N LYS A 7 13.32 7.09 -4.11
CA LYS A 7 12.66 6.56 -2.89
C LYS A 7 12.72 5.05 -2.74
N ILE A 8 12.73 4.29 -3.84
CA ILE A 8 12.91 2.83 -3.76
C ILE A 8 14.37 2.54 -3.38
N ASP A 9 15.30 3.31 -3.95
CA ASP A 9 16.72 3.25 -3.61
C ASP A 9 16.98 3.61 -2.14
N ARG A 10 16.26 4.59 -1.57
CA ARG A 10 16.32 4.89 -0.13
C ARG A 10 15.94 3.68 0.74
N LEU A 11 14.81 3.00 0.46
CA LEU A 11 14.42 1.82 1.24
C LEU A 11 15.44 0.67 1.10
N ARG A 12 16.08 0.50 -0.07
CA ARG A 12 17.17 -0.46 -0.25
C ARG A 12 18.34 -0.14 0.68
N VAL A 13 18.74 1.13 0.73
CA VAL A 13 19.83 1.60 1.60
C VAL A 13 19.47 1.44 3.07
N GLU A 14 18.26 1.82 3.47
CA GLU A 14 17.76 1.65 4.85
C GLU A 14 17.80 0.19 5.27
N VAL A 15 17.27 -0.73 4.45
CA VAL A 15 17.26 -2.16 4.78
C VAL A 15 18.67 -2.74 4.85
N ARG A 16 19.57 -2.37 3.93
CA ARG A 16 20.98 -2.81 3.97
C ARG A 16 21.66 -2.42 5.28
N ASN A 17 21.39 -1.20 5.75
CA ASN A 17 21.97 -0.65 6.99
C ASN A 17 21.18 -1.00 8.26
N SER A 18 20.05 -1.71 8.14
CA SER A 18 19.21 -2.06 9.28
C SER A 18 19.81 -3.18 10.14
N GLN A 19 19.26 -3.36 11.33
CA GLN A 19 19.58 -4.45 12.25
C GLN A 19 18.79 -5.74 11.96
N TRP A 20 18.16 -5.83 10.78
CA TRP A 20 17.46 -7.05 10.39
C TRP A 20 18.46 -8.19 10.13
N PRO A 21 18.08 -9.46 10.37
CA PRO A 21 18.87 -10.59 9.93
C PRO A 21 19.13 -10.55 8.42
N GLU A 22 20.29 -11.00 7.97
CA GLU A 22 20.68 -10.95 6.56
C GLU A 22 19.71 -11.70 5.63
N GLU A 23 19.15 -12.83 6.09
CA GLU A 23 18.12 -13.55 5.34
C GLU A 23 16.86 -12.68 5.12
N LYS A 24 16.47 -11.88 6.13
CA LYS A 24 15.33 -10.97 6.05
C LYS A 24 15.60 -9.80 5.11
N LYS A 25 16.81 -9.24 5.16
CA LYS A 25 17.25 -8.19 4.22
C LYS A 25 17.20 -8.70 2.79
N ARG A 26 17.75 -9.89 2.53
CA ARG A 26 17.73 -10.53 1.20
C ARG A 26 16.31 -10.75 0.71
N ALA A 27 15.42 -11.29 1.54
CA ALA A 27 14.02 -11.48 1.20
C ALA A 27 13.32 -10.19 0.73
N PHE A 28 13.62 -9.06 1.39
CA PHE A 28 13.09 -7.76 1.01
C PHE A 28 13.67 -7.26 -0.32
N LEU A 29 14.99 -7.33 -0.47
CA LEU A 29 15.68 -6.85 -1.68
C LEU A 29 15.29 -7.68 -2.91
N ASP A 30 15.22 -9.01 -2.79
CA ASP A 30 14.76 -9.92 -3.84
C ASP A 30 13.32 -9.59 -4.25
N TYR A 31 12.47 -9.22 -3.30
CA TYR A 31 11.10 -8.81 -3.60
C TYR A 31 11.08 -7.50 -4.39
N GLN A 32 11.92 -6.52 -4.06
CA GLN A 32 12.00 -5.28 -4.83
C GLN A 32 12.49 -5.52 -6.26
N ASP A 33 13.51 -6.38 -6.44
CA ASP A 33 14.00 -6.74 -7.76
C ASP A 33 12.90 -7.44 -8.59
N TYR A 34 12.09 -8.26 -7.93
CA TYR A 34 10.88 -8.82 -8.55
C TYR A 34 9.87 -7.75 -8.97
N LEU A 35 9.56 -6.77 -8.10
CA LEU A 35 8.57 -5.74 -8.42
C LEU A 35 8.98 -4.94 -9.67
N VAL A 36 10.29 -4.71 -9.86
CA VAL A 36 10.87 -4.12 -11.06
C VAL A 36 10.73 -5.07 -12.26
N ALA A 37 11.14 -6.34 -12.12
CA ALA A 37 11.06 -7.33 -13.18
C ALA A 37 9.61 -7.59 -13.66
N ALA A 38 8.64 -7.50 -12.75
CA ALA A 38 7.22 -7.63 -13.05
C ALA A 38 6.61 -6.40 -13.75
N SER A 39 7.42 -5.37 -14.05
CA SER A 39 7.00 -4.16 -14.76
C SER A 39 5.82 -3.43 -14.09
N LEU A 40 5.77 -3.45 -12.76
CA LEU A 40 4.77 -2.68 -12.00
C LEU A 40 5.10 -1.19 -12.06
N SER A 41 4.09 -0.33 -11.93
CA SER A 41 4.32 1.13 -11.89
C SER A 41 5.20 1.53 -10.71
N ASN A 42 6.01 2.59 -10.85
CA ASN A 42 6.87 3.10 -9.77
C ASN A 42 6.10 3.32 -8.45
N ASN A 43 4.88 3.86 -8.55
CA ASN A 43 4.01 4.08 -7.39
C ASN A 43 3.61 2.76 -6.71
N THR A 44 3.26 1.73 -7.50
CA THR A 44 2.95 0.40 -6.98
C THR A 44 4.17 -0.23 -6.31
N GLN A 45 5.34 -0.20 -6.98
CA GLN A 45 6.58 -0.74 -6.45
C GLN A 45 6.93 -0.11 -5.10
N LYS A 46 6.83 1.22 -5.01
CA LYS A 46 7.07 1.98 -3.78
C LYS A 46 6.08 1.63 -2.68
N LEU A 47 4.78 1.58 -2.99
CA LEU A 47 3.74 1.26 -2.01
C LEU A 47 3.96 -0.14 -1.43
N TYR A 48 4.20 -1.13 -2.29
CA TYR A 48 4.43 -2.51 -1.87
C TYR A 48 5.72 -2.62 -1.05
N SER A 49 6.81 -2.01 -1.52
CA SER A 49 8.06 -1.94 -0.76
C SER A 49 7.85 -1.35 0.64
N LEU A 50 7.11 -0.24 0.76
CA LEU A 50 6.83 0.39 2.05
C LEU A 50 6.01 -0.51 2.97
N HIS A 51 5.04 -1.24 2.45
CA HIS A 51 4.23 -2.18 3.22
C HIS A 51 5.07 -3.32 3.79
N ILE A 52 5.95 -3.90 2.97
CA ILE A 52 6.85 -4.98 3.42
C ILE A 52 7.92 -4.43 4.37
N HIS A 53 8.41 -3.21 4.13
CA HIS A 53 9.36 -2.57 5.03
C HIS A 53 8.77 -2.44 6.44
N ARG A 54 7.55 -1.90 6.53
CA ARG A 54 6.82 -1.74 7.79
C ARG A 54 6.54 -3.08 8.47
N LEU A 55 6.31 -4.16 7.71
CA LEU A 55 6.19 -5.51 8.26
C LEU A 55 7.52 -6.00 8.85
N GLY A 56 8.63 -5.69 8.18
CA GLY A 56 9.96 -6.04 8.65
C GLY A 56 10.32 -5.34 9.95
N ASP A 57 10.02 -4.03 10.05
CA ASP A 57 10.25 -3.21 11.24
C ASP A 57 9.37 -3.57 12.44
N PHE A 58 8.23 -4.22 12.21
CA PHE A 58 7.35 -4.65 13.29
C PHE A 58 8.01 -5.68 14.22
N LEU A 59 8.77 -6.62 13.64
CA LEU A 59 9.55 -7.63 14.37
C LEU A 59 10.96 -7.73 13.76
N PRO A 60 11.84 -6.73 13.99
CA PRO A 60 13.07 -6.57 13.21
C PRO A 60 14.01 -7.77 13.32
N LYS A 61 14.02 -8.47 14.47
CA LYS A 61 14.87 -9.63 14.73
C LYS A 61 14.31 -10.95 14.22
N LYS A 62 13.01 -11.03 13.88
CA LYS A 62 12.34 -12.27 13.46
C LYS A 62 12.33 -12.37 11.93
N LEU A 63 12.63 -13.55 11.39
CA LEU A 63 12.58 -13.80 9.94
C LEU A 63 11.13 -13.86 9.46
N PHE A 64 10.88 -13.44 8.21
CA PHE A 64 9.52 -13.45 7.64
C PHE A 64 8.88 -14.84 7.61
N LYS A 65 9.68 -15.89 7.39
CA LYS A 65 9.22 -17.29 7.38
C LYS A 65 8.71 -17.80 8.73
N ASP A 66 9.15 -17.18 9.82
CA ASP A 66 8.84 -17.61 11.19
C ASP A 66 7.63 -16.85 11.77
N TYR A 67 7.01 -15.93 11.01
CA TYR A 67 5.88 -15.15 11.49
C TYR A 67 4.69 -16.06 11.76
N THR A 68 4.12 -15.95 12.96
CA THR A 68 2.96 -16.74 13.38
C THR A 68 1.66 -16.02 13.07
N GLU A 69 0.54 -16.72 13.25
CA GLU A 69 -0.79 -16.10 13.20
C GLU A 69 -0.93 -14.94 14.19
N GLN A 70 -0.43 -15.11 15.41
CA GLN A 70 -0.48 -14.09 16.46
C GLN A 70 0.34 -12.85 16.09
N ASP A 71 1.51 -13.03 15.47
CA ASP A 71 2.32 -11.91 14.99
C ASP A 71 1.55 -11.09 13.94
N MET A 72 0.90 -11.77 13.00
CA MET A 72 0.13 -11.13 11.93
C MET A 72 -1.14 -10.45 12.45
N MET A 73 -1.80 -11.01 13.46
CA MET A 73 -2.92 -10.36 14.15
C MET A 73 -2.45 -9.11 14.90
N ALA A 74 -1.34 -9.19 15.62
CA ALA A 74 -0.76 -8.05 16.33
C ALA A 74 -0.33 -6.94 15.36
N TYR A 75 0.28 -7.30 14.23
CA TYR A 75 0.63 -6.37 13.17
C TYR A 75 -0.61 -5.67 12.59
N LYS A 76 -1.67 -6.42 12.25
CA LYS A 76 -2.94 -5.84 11.78
C LYS A 76 -3.55 -4.88 12.81
N ASN A 77 -3.53 -5.25 14.08
CA ASN A 77 -4.06 -4.41 15.16
C ASN A 77 -3.23 -3.12 15.34
N MET A 78 -1.91 -3.20 15.19
CA MET A 78 -1.04 -2.02 15.14
C MET A 78 -1.40 -1.10 13.96
N LEU A 79 -1.61 -1.66 12.76
CA LEU A 79 -2.02 -0.87 11.59
C LEU A 79 -3.39 -0.20 11.80
N ALA A 80 -4.35 -0.90 12.40
CA ALA A 80 -5.70 -0.40 12.65
C ALA A 80 -5.74 0.82 13.59
N ARG A 81 -4.71 1.03 14.42
CA ARG A 81 -4.57 2.23 15.26
C ARG A 81 -4.18 3.48 14.47
N LYS A 82 -3.63 3.32 13.26
CA LYS A 82 -3.06 4.42 12.45
C LYS A 82 -3.77 4.64 11.12
N TYR A 83 -4.43 3.61 10.58
CA TYR A 83 -4.96 3.62 9.22
C TYR A 83 -6.42 3.20 9.17
N SER A 84 -7.12 3.68 8.14
CA SER A 84 -8.50 3.27 7.88
C SER A 84 -8.59 1.76 7.61
N PRO A 85 -9.75 1.12 7.89
CA PRO A 85 -9.93 -0.31 7.63
C PRO A 85 -9.59 -0.72 6.18
N TYR A 86 -9.87 0.15 5.22
CA TYR A 86 -9.55 -0.07 3.81
C TYR A 86 -8.04 -0.11 3.56
N ASN A 87 -7.29 0.85 4.11
CA ASN A 87 -5.83 0.89 3.98
C ASN A 87 -5.18 -0.30 4.69
N VAL A 88 -5.66 -0.65 5.88
CA VAL A 88 -5.21 -1.86 6.60
C VAL A 88 -5.43 -3.10 5.74
N HIS A 89 -6.58 -3.21 5.08
CA HIS A 89 -6.88 -4.36 4.24
C HIS A 89 -5.93 -4.49 3.06
N ASN A 90 -5.76 -3.43 2.29
CA ASN A 90 -4.84 -3.44 1.14
C ASN A 90 -3.41 -3.77 1.58
N GLN A 91 -2.96 -3.20 2.69
CA GLN A 91 -1.64 -3.50 3.23
C GLN A 91 -1.49 -4.99 3.62
N ILE A 92 -2.51 -5.62 4.22
CA ILE A 92 -2.46 -7.06 4.53
C ILE A 92 -2.47 -7.92 3.25
N LEU A 93 -3.18 -7.50 2.19
CA LEU A 93 -3.16 -8.19 0.90
C LEU A 93 -1.77 -8.13 0.26
N ASP A 94 -1.09 -6.98 0.32
CA ASP A 94 0.25 -6.82 -0.22
C ASP A 94 1.26 -7.68 0.56
N VAL A 95 1.15 -7.70 1.90
CA VAL A 95 1.95 -8.58 2.76
C VAL A 95 1.69 -10.05 2.45
N MET A 96 0.43 -10.45 2.24
CA MET A 96 0.08 -11.81 1.86
C MET A 96 0.72 -12.21 0.53
N THR A 97 0.68 -11.30 -0.46
CA THR A 97 1.30 -11.52 -1.77
C THR A 97 2.81 -11.71 -1.66
N PHE A 98 3.47 -10.85 -0.88
CA PHE A 98 4.90 -11.00 -0.57
C PHE A 98 5.21 -12.34 0.10
N LEU A 99 4.51 -12.70 1.18
CA LEU A 99 4.77 -13.93 1.93
C LEU A 99 4.54 -15.18 1.08
N LYS A 100 3.47 -15.20 0.26
CA LYS A 100 3.26 -16.29 -0.71
C LYS A 100 4.44 -16.46 -1.64
N ARG A 101 4.96 -15.35 -2.18
CA ARG A 101 6.11 -15.39 -3.10
C ARG A 101 7.40 -15.81 -2.40
N HIS A 102 7.71 -15.17 -1.28
CA HIS A 102 8.94 -15.42 -0.52
C HIS A 102 9.02 -16.87 -0.05
N LEU A 103 7.89 -17.42 0.43
CA LEU A 103 7.79 -18.80 0.91
C LEU A 103 7.43 -19.81 -0.20
N LYS A 104 7.32 -19.36 -1.46
CA LYS A 104 6.96 -20.18 -2.63
C LYS A 104 5.68 -21.00 -2.43
N LEU A 105 4.66 -20.38 -1.83
CA LEU A 105 3.37 -21.00 -1.53
C LEU A 105 2.35 -20.77 -2.66
N GLU A 106 1.73 -21.84 -3.14
CA GLU A 106 0.57 -21.75 -4.03
C GLU A 106 -0.66 -21.21 -3.30
N LYS A 107 -0.85 -21.70 -2.08
CA LYS A 107 -1.96 -21.34 -1.18
C LYS A 107 -1.59 -20.17 -0.27
N LYS A 108 -2.59 -19.72 0.49
CA LYS A 108 -2.44 -18.65 1.46
C LYS A 108 -1.46 -19.06 2.60
N PRO A 109 -0.58 -18.16 3.08
CA PRO A 109 0.32 -18.47 4.17
C PRO A 109 -0.42 -18.83 5.46
N ASP A 110 0.10 -19.79 6.21
CA ASP A 110 -0.53 -20.29 7.44
C ASP A 110 -0.80 -19.17 8.46
N CYS A 111 0.17 -18.28 8.65
CA CYS A 111 0.08 -17.11 9.53
C CYS A 111 -1.02 -16.10 9.15
N LEU A 112 -1.64 -16.25 7.98
CA LEU A 112 -2.71 -15.40 7.50
C LEU A 112 -4.00 -16.17 7.21
N LYS A 113 -4.08 -17.50 7.41
CA LYS A 113 -5.26 -18.32 7.03
C LYS A 113 -6.58 -17.73 7.55
N TRP A 114 -6.62 -17.24 8.79
CA TRP A 114 -7.75 -16.55 9.43
C TRP A 114 -8.24 -15.27 8.72
N TYR A 115 -7.42 -14.62 7.89
CA TYR A 115 -7.73 -13.30 7.33
C TYR A 115 -8.71 -13.35 6.14
N ASP A 116 -9.94 -12.84 6.26
CA ASP A 116 -10.87 -12.79 5.12
C ASP A 116 -10.44 -11.77 4.05
N THR A 117 -9.99 -12.26 2.89
CA THR A 117 -9.59 -11.44 1.73
C THR A 117 -10.78 -10.85 0.97
N ASN A 118 -11.99 -11.39 1.16
CA ASN A 118 -13.19 -10.96 0.45
C ASN A 118 -13.99 -9.90 1.24
N LYS A 119 -13.58 -9.59 2.47
CA LYS A 119 -14.30 -8.70 3.38
C LYS A 119 -14.66 -7.34 2.77
N HIS A 120 -13.79 -6.77 1.93
CA HIS A 120 -14.00 -5.47 1.30
C HIS A 120 -14.53 -5.52 -0.14
N ARG A 121 -14.62 -6.70 -0.77
CA ARG A 121 -15.34 -6.87 -2.06
C ARG A 121 -16.84 -6.64 -1.91
N LYS A 122 -17.37 -6.68 -0.68
CA LYS A 122 -18.78 -6.41 -0.35
C LYS A 122 -19.14 -4.92 -0.24
N LYS A 123 -18.29 -3.99 -0.70
CA LYS A 123 -18.72 -2.59 -0.84
C LYS A 123 -19.61 -2.46 -2.07
N VAL A 124 -20.91 -2.60 -1.78
CA VAL A 124 -22.03 -1.94 -2.44
C VAL A 124 -21.54 -0.69 -3.15
N VAL A 125 -21.75 -0.62 -4.46
CA VAL A 125 -21.70 0.63 -5.22
C VAL A 125 -22.62 1.58 -4.46
N LYS A 126 -22.07 2.42 -3.57
CA LYS A 126 -22.83 3.49 -2.94
C LYS A 126 -23.19 4.38 -4.12
N LYS A 127 -24.41 4.23 -4.65
CA LYS A 127 -24.91 5.13 -5.70
C LYS A 127 -24.63 6.53 -5.19
N LEU A 128 -23.83 7.28 -5.94
CA LEU A 128 -23.56 8.69 -5.63
C LEU A 128 -24.91 9.34 -5.37
N ASN A 129 -25.07 9.91 -4.18
CA ASN A 129 -26.30 10.64 -3.90
C ASN A 129 -26.30 11.84 -4.86
N PRO A 130 -27.34 12.07 -5.68
CA PRO A 130 -27.37 13.23 -6.57
C PRO A 130 -27.17 14.56 -5.85
N LYS A 131 -27.50 14.63 -4.56
CA LYS A 131 -27.25 15.79 -3.69
C LYS A 131 -25.77 15.98 -3.30
N GLU A 132 -24.92 14.99 -3.50
CA GLU A 132 -23.47 15.05 -3.31
C GLU A 132 -22.74 15.40 -4.62
N VAL A 133 -23.47 15.54 -5.73
CA VAL A 133 -22.93 15.95 -7.04
C VAL A 133 -23.11 17.46 -7.19
N LEU A 134 -22.02 18.17 -7.47
CA LEU A 134 -22.04 19.61 -7.70
C LEU A 134 -22.95 19.96 -8.89
N GLN A 135 -23.85 20.90 -8.67
CA GLN A 135 -24.71 21.46 -9.70
C GLN A 135 -23.99 22.56 -10.49
N SER A 136 -24.52 22.89 -11.67
CA SER A 136 -23.93 23.89 -12.58
C SER A 136 -23.68 25.24 -11.89
N GLU A 137 -24.57 25.64 -10.99
CA GLU A 137 -24.52 26.89 -10.24
C GLU A 137 -23.38 26.87 -9.21
N GLU A 138 -23.17 25.73 -8.56
CA GLU A 138 -22.10 25.53 -7.59
C GLU A 138 -20.72 25.51 -8.29
N ILE A 139 -20.64 24.92 -9.49
CA ILE A 139 -19.43 24.95 -10.34
C ILE A 139 -19.10 26.39 -10.76
N LYS A 140 -20.09 27.17 -11.20
CA LYS A 140 -19.90 28.59 -11.57
C LYS A 140 -19.44 29.44 -10.38
N ALA A 141 -19.99 29.18 -9.19
CA ALA A 141 -19.52 29.81 -7.97
C ALA A 141 -18.06 29.45 -7.66
N LEU A 142 -17.69 28.17 -7.83
CA LEU A 142 -16.32 27.68 -7.64
C LEU A 142 -15.32 28.37 -8.60
N ILE A 143 -15.70 28.51 -9.88
CA ILE A 143 -14.89 29.21 -10.90
C ILE A 143 -14.74 30.69 -10.53
N THR A 144 -15.80 31.32 -10.06
CA THR A 144 -15.77 32.75 -9.69
C THR A 144 -14.84 32.97 -8.50
N ALA A 145 -14.91 32.10 -7.50
CA ALA A 145 -14.07 32.12 -6.30
C ALA A 145 -12.61 31.71 -6.55
N ALA A 146 -12.30 31.02 -7.64
CA ALA A 146 -10.93 30.58 -7.93
C ALA A 146 -10.01 31.77 -8.27
N GLY A 147 -8.98 31.98 -7.44
CA GLY A 147 -8.10 33.16 -7.53
C GLY A 147 -7.15 33.23 -8.74
N SER A 148 -7.06 32.19 -9.58
CA SER A 148 -6.19 32.18 -10.76
C SER A 148 -6.87 31.68 -12.03
N ARG A 149 -6.54 32.27 -13.18
CA ARG A 149 -7.06 31.86 -14.51
C ARG A 149 -6.83 30.38 -14.80
N ARG A 150 -5.67 29.84 -14.37
CA ARG A 150 -5.35 28.42 -14.50
C ARG A 150 -6.33 27.54 -13.71
N ASN A 151 -6.62 27.89 -12.46
CA ASN A 151 -7.55 27.10 -11.64
C ASN A 151 -8.98 27.19 -12.21
N LYS A 152 -9.39 28.36 -12.71
CA LYS A 152 -10.67 28.53 -13.41
C LYS A 152 -10.79 27.59 -14.62
N ALA A 153 -9.75 27.54 -15.45
CA ALA A 153 -9.70 26.63 -16.60
C ALA A 153 -9.74 25.16 -16.19
N ILE A 154 -8.99 24.77 -15.15
CA ILE A 154 -9.01 23.39 -14.63
C ILE A 154 -10.42 22.99 -14.17
N ILE A 155 -11.10 23.86 -13.41
CA ILE A 155 -12.47 23.58 -12.95
C ILE A 155 -13.41 23.42 -14.15
N PHE A 156 -13.26 24.28 -15.17
CA PHE A 156 -14.09 24.21 -16.37
C PHE A 156 -13.86 22.94 -17.20
N CYS A 157 -12.64 22.40 -17.22
CA CYS A 157 -12.30 21.19 -17.98
C CYS A 157 -12.64 19.88 -17.26
N LEU A 158 -12.81 19.90 -15.94
CA LEU A 158 -13.10 18.72 -15.12
C LEU A 158 -14.59 18.55 -14.80
N TRP A 159 -15.40 19.57 -15.09
CA TRP A 159 -16.86 19.51 -15.07
C TRP A 159 -17.38 18.86 -16.35
#